data_AF-A0A7L4QYL1-F1
#
_entry.id   AF-A0A7L4QYL1-F1
#
_cell.length_a   1.000
_cell.length_b   1.000
_cell.length_c   1.000
_cell.angle_alpha   90.00
_cell.angle_beta   90.00
_cell.angle_gamma   90.00
#
_symmetry.space_group_name_H-M   'P 1'
#
loop_
_entity.id
_entity.type
_entity.pdbx_description
1 polymer ?
#
loop_
_entity_poly.entity_id
_entity_poly.type
_entity_poly.pdbx_seq_one_letter_code
_entity_poly.pdbx_strand_id
1 'polypeptide(L)'
;MDIKRSADMVINTCMGAKKGETVLIVTDTCTDEKIPKALYASAVEAGCEALMLTMEPREQHGSEPPVLVEQAMKNADVLLAPASKSLTHTQARKHASENGTGTATMPGITIGMMKEGGLNADYEKI
;
A
#
# COMPACT_ATOMS: atom_id res chain seq x y z
N MET A 1 -7.73 12.70 -11.90
CA MET A 1 -7.30 11.37 -12.42
C MET A 1 -8.34 10.34 -12.01
N ASP A 2 -8.54 9.24 -12.75
CA ASP A 2 -9.39 8.14 -12.28
C ASP A 2 -8.61 7.24 -11.30
N ILE A 3 -9.31 6.60 -10.36
CA ILE A 3 -8.72 5.81 -9.26
C ILE A 3 -7.85 4.66 -9.79
N LYS A 4 -8.28 4.02 -10.89
CA LYS A 4 -7.54 2.94 -11.54
C LYS A 4 -6.19 3.43 -12.05
N ARG A 5 -6.18 4.58 -12.73
CA ARG A 5 -4.95 5.16 -13.27
C ARG A 5 -3.97 5.54 -12.15
N SER A 6 -4.49 6.06 -11.03
CA SER A 6 -3.65 6.38 -9.86
C SER A 6 -3.06 5.11 -9.24
N ALA A 7 -3.86 4.03 -9.13
CA ALA A 7 -3.38 2.74 -8.66
C ALA A 7 -2.29 2.16 -9.59
N ASP A 8 -2.47 2.27 -10.91
CA ASP A 8 -1.46 1.84 -11.89
C ASP A 8 -0.14 2.58 -11.73
N MET A 9 -0.18 3.88 -11.46
CA MET A 9 1.03 4.65 -11.22
C MET A 9 1.69 4.25 -9.89
N VAL A 10 0.91 4.01 -8.82
CA VAL A 10 1.46 3.53 -7.55
C VAL A 10 2.21 2.21 -7.77
N ILE A 11 1.57 1.25 -8.44
CA ILE A 11 2.13 -0.08 -8.65
C ILE A 11 3.35 -0.04 -9.58
N ASN A 12 3.20 0.55 -10.76
CA ASN A 12 4.21 0.43 -11.82
C ASN A 12 5.31 1.50 -11.74
N THR A 13 5.00 2.69 -11.22
CA THR A 13 5.94 3.83 -11.21
C THR A 13 6.52 4.07 -9.83
N CYS A 14 5.67 4.21 -8.80
CA CYS A 14 6.15 4.52 -7.45
C CYS A 14 6.82 3.31 -6.78
N MET A 15 6.19 2.14 -6.88
CA MET A 15 6.75 0.91 -6.32
C MET A 15 7.67 0.20 -7.31
N GLY A 16 7.50 0.42 -8.61
CA GLY A 16 8.28 -0.27 -9.64
C GLY A 16 8.10 -1.79 -9.59
N ALA A 17 6.90 -2.26 -9.19
CA ALA A 17 6.62 -3.67 -8.96
C ALA A 17 6.84 -4.49 -10.23
N LYS A 18 7.46 -5.65 -10.09
CA LYS A 18 7.81 -6.53 -11.20
C LYS A 18 6.91 -7.75 -11.23
N LYS A 19 6.73 -8.30 -12.43
CA LYS A 19 6.00 -9.55 -12.63
C LYS A 19 6.55 -10.66 -11.70
N GLY A 20 5.65 -11.32 -10.98
CA GLY A 20 5.98 -12.37 -10.02
C GLY A 20 6.41 -11.89 -8.63
N GLU A 21 6.61 -10.60 -8.40
CA GLU A 21 6.81 -10.07 -7.03
C GLU A 21 5.51 -10.17 -6.23
N THR A 22 5.64 -10.42 -4.94
CA THR A 22 4.54 -10.46 -3.99
C THR A 22 4.18 -9.03 -3.58
N VAL A 23 2.99 -8.57 -3.96
CA VAL A 23 2.46 -7.26 -3.60
C VAL A 23 1.39 -7.43 -2.51
N LEU A 24 1.69 -6.97 -1.31
CA LEU A 24 0.77 -7.00 -0.18
C LEU A 24 0.09 -5.64 0.02
N ILE A 25 -1.24 -5.65 0.02
CA ILE A 25 -2.08 -4.51 0.41
C ILE A 25 -2.60 -4.74 1.83
N VAL A 26 -2.25 -3.87 2.77
CA VAL A 26 -2.77 -3.88 4.15
C VAL A 26 -3.70 -2.69 4.36
N THR A 27 -4.96 -2.95 4.68
CA THR A 27 -5.98 -1.92 4.88
C THR A 27 -6.80 -2.16 6.15
N ASP A 28 -7.69 -1.22 6.47
CA ASP A 28 -8.63 -1.36 7.58
C ASP A 28 -10.06 -1.02 7.17
N THR A 29 -11.01 -1.39 8.03
CA THR A 29 -12.46 -1.26 7.78
C THR A 29 -12.95 0.20 7.70
N CYS A 30 -12.12 1.17 8.10
CA CYS A 30 -12.42 2.61 7.99
C CYS A 30 -11.95 3.24 6.67
N THR A 31 -11.15 2.52 5.88
CA THR A 31 -10.68 2.98 4.58
C THR A 31 -11.71 2.68 3.49
N ASP A 32 -11.96 3.62 2.56
CA ASP A 32 -12.88 3.38 1.44
C ASP A 32 -12.38 2.21 0.58
N GLU A 33 -13.17 1.13 0.52
CA GLU A 33 -12.80 -0.14 -0.09
C GLU A 33 -12.38 -0.03 -1.57
N LYS A 34 -12.77 1.03 -2.28
CA LYS A 34 -12.36 1.24 -3.67
C LYS A 34 -10.85 1.46 -3.79
N ILE A 35 -10.21 2.03 -2.76
CA ILE A 35 -8.77 2.31 -2.75
C ILE A 35 -7.95 1.01 -2.74
N PRO A 36 -8.05 0.13 -1.71
CA PRO A 36 -7.28 -1.10 -1.67
C PRO A 36 -7.69 -2.06 -2.81
N LYS A 37 -8.96 -2.09 -3.23
CA LYS A 37 -9.39 -2.91 -4.38
C LYS A 37 -8.76 -2.43 -5.70
N ALA A 38 -8.63 -1.12 -5.91
CA ALA A 38 -7.96 -0.59 -7.10
C ALA A 38 -6.47 -0.94 -7.11
N LEU A 39 -5.78 -0.80 -5.98
CA LEU A 39 -4.37 -1.18 -5.85
C LEU A 39 -4.15 -2.67 -6.08
N TYR A 40 -5.01 -3.52 -5.51
CA TYR A 40 -4.98 -4.96 -5.72
C TYR A 40 -5.17 -5.32 -7.21
N ALA A 41 -6.20 -4.77 -7.86
CA ALA A 41 -6.46 -5.03 -9.27
C ALA A 41 -5.27 -4.59 -10.16
N SER A 42 -4.70 -3.41 -9.91
CA SER A 42 -3.51 -2.93 -10.61
C SER A 42 -2.28 -3.84 -10.41
N ALA A 43 -2.07 -4.38 -9.21
CA ALA A 43 -0.99 -5.32 -8.95
C ALA A 43 -1.16 -6.63 -9.74
N VAL A 44 -2.39 -7.18 -9.76
CA VAL A 44 -2.72 -8.38 -10.54
C VAL A 44 -2.50 -8.14 -12.04
N GLU A 45 -2.95 -7.00 -12.56
CA GLU A 45 -2.77 -6.63 -13.97
C GLU A 45 -1.29 -6.43 -14.34
N ALA A 46 -0.47 -5.97 -13.41
CA ALA A 46 0.99 -5.90 -13.57
C ALA A 46 1.68 -7.28 -13.53
N GLY A 47 0.93 -8.36 -13.29
CA GLY A 47 1.43 -9.73 -13.22
C GLY A 47 2.12 -10.07 -11.90
N CYS A 48 1.83 -9.32 -10.84
CA CYS A 48 2.32 -9.59 -9.48
C CYS A 48 1.49 -10.67 -8.78
N GLU A 49 2.06 -11.32 -7.77
CA GLU A 49 1.30 -12.15 -6.82
C GLU A 49 0.68 -11.22 -5.76
N ALA A 50 -0.53 -10.75 -6.00
CA ALA A 50 -1.19 -9.77 -5.15
C ALA A 50 -1.96 -10.44 -3.99
N LEU A 51 -1.77 -9.93 -2.77
CA LEU A 51 -2.56 -10.28 -1.59
C LEU A 51 -3.14 -9.02 -0.94
N MET A 52 -4.31 -9.17 -0.30
CA MET A 52 -4.94 -8.08 0.45
C MET A 52 -5.37 -8.59 1.83
N LEU A 53 -4.94 -7.88 2.87
CA LEU A 53 -5.34 -8.11 4.26
C LEU A 53 -6.12 -6.90 4.75
N THR A 54 -7.29 -7.16 5.34
CA THR A 54 -8.09 -6.14 6.04
C THR A 54 -8.08 -6.45 7.53
N MET A 55 -7.76 -5.44 8.35
CA MET A 55 -7.76 -5.54 9.80
C MET A 55 -8.69 -4.51 10.43
N GLU A 56 -8.98 -4.66 11.72
CA GLU A 56 -9.61 -3.57 12.48
C GLU A 56 -8.68 -2.33 12.53
N PRO A 57 -9.24 -1.11 12.48
CA PRO A 57 -8.48 0.12 12.61
C PRO A 57 -7.64 0.09 13.87
N ARG A 58 -6.42 0.61 13.79
CA ARG A 58 -5.61 0.78 14.99
C ARG A 58 -6.18 1.93 15.85
N GLU A 59 -5.93 1.89 17.15
CA GLU A 59 -6.41 2.93 18.07
C GLU A 59 -5.79 4.31 17.74
N GLN A 60 -4.48 4.33 17.47
CA GLN A 60 -3.73 5.55 17.14
C GLN A 60 -2.65 5.30 16.09
N HIS A 61 -2.13 6.39 15.52
CA HIS A 61 -0.96 6.34 14.63
C HIS A 61 0.22 5.65 15.34
N GLY A 62 0.96 4.81 14.63
CA GLY A 62 2.11 4.08 15.18
C GLY A 62 1.76 2.88 16.06
N SER A 63 0.47 2.56 16.23
CA SER A 63 0.08 1.32 16.91
C SER A 63 0.40 0.11 16.05
N GLU A 64 0.92 -0.94 16.66
CA GLU A 64 1.30 -2.15 15.95
C GLU A 64 0.07 -2.86 15.32
N PRO A 65 0.22 -3.38 14.09
CA PRO A 65 -0.77 -4.27 13.50
C PRO A 65 -0.75 -5.65 14.21
N PRO A 66 -1.76 -6.51 13.99
CA PRO A 66 -1.72 -7.88 14.48
C PRO A 66 -0.47 -8.62 13.99
N VAL A 67 0.07 -9.54 14.79
CA VAL A 67 1.30 -10.30 14.47
C VAL A 67 1.24 -10.97 13.10
N LEU A 68 0.08 -11.48 12.69
CA LEU A 68 -0.10 -12.09 11.36
C LEU A 68 0.13 -11.08 10.23
N VAL A 69 -0.37 -9.84 10.40
CA VAL A 69 -0.17 -8.75 9.43
C VAL A 69 1.30 -8.32 9.42
N GLU A 70 1.96 -8.22 10.57
CA GLU A 70 3.40 -7.95 10.63
C GLU A 70 4.22 -9.01 9.88
N GLN A 71 3.94 -10.30 10.10
CA GLN A 71 4.67 -11.37 9.40
C GLN A 71 4.41 -11.32 7.89
N ALA A 72 3.18 -11.01 7.46
CA ALA A 72 2.89 -10.83 6.04
C ALA A 72 3.66 -9.63 5.47
N MET A 73 3.66 -8.49 6.17
CA MET A 73 4.40 -7.28 5.78
C MET A 73 5.89 -7.58 5.58
N LYS A 74 6.48 -8.37 6.48
CA LYS A 74 7.90 -8.74 6.46
C LYS A 74 8.31 -9.61 5.27
N ASN A 75 7.40 -10.45 4.77
CA ASN A 75 7.69 -11.43 3.72
C ASN A 75 7.23 -10.99 2.32
N ALA A 76 6.66 -9.80 2.17
CA ALA A 76 6.29 -9.25 0.88
C ALA A 76 7.49 -8.58 0.20
N ASP A 77 7.49 -8.55 -1.14
CA ASP A 77 8.45 -7.75 -1.91
C ASP A 77 8.01 -6.27 -1.92
N VAL A 78 6.70 -6.03 -2.03
CA VAL A 78 6.08 -4.70 -2.03
C VAL A 78 4.95 -4.66 -1.00
N LEU A 79 4.96 -3.64 -0.15
CA LEU A 79 3.91 -3.35 0.83
C LEU A 79 3.25 -2.02 0.52
N LEU A 80 1.93 -2.05 0.32
CA LEU A 80 1.06 -0.87 0.29
C LEU A 80 0.14 -0.90 1.50
N ALA A 81 0.15 0.16 2.30
CA ALA A 81 -0.67 0.26 3.51
C ALA A 81 -1.64 1.45 3.47
N PRO A 82 -2.72 1.40 2.65
CA PRO A 82 -3.85 2.32 2.73
C PRO A 82 -4.71 2.00 3.95
N ALA A 83 -4.48 2.72 5.05
CA ALA A 83 -5.17 2.49 6.32
C ALA A 83 -5.60 3.83 6.94
N SER A 84 -6.64 3.81 7.76
CA SER A 84 -7.13 5.00 8.47
C SER A 84 -6.12 5.56 9.47
N LYS A 85 -5.29 4.70 10.07
CA LYS A 85 -4.16 5.07 10.94
C LYS A 85 -2.83 4.78 10.28
N SER A 86 -1.83 5.59 10.62
CA SER A 86 -0.48 5.43 10.09
C SER A 86 0.21 4.21 10.71
N LEU A 87 0.79 3.38 9.84
CA LEU A 87 1.73 2.30 10.20
C LEU A 87 3.19 2.71 9.97
N THR A 88 3.46 3.96 9.59
CA THR A 88 4.81 4.43 9.21
C THR A 88 5.82 4.28 10.34
N HIS A 89 5.41 4.56 11.58
CA HIS A 89 6.26 4.49 12.76
C HIS A 89 5.96 3.25 13.62
N THR A 90 5.83 2.09 12.97
CA THR A 90 5.66 0.78 13.63
C THR A 90 6.91 -0.06 13.50
N GLN A 91 7.15 -0.96 14.45
CA GLN A 91 8.16 -2.01 14.32
C GLN A 91 7.82 -2.92 13.15
N ALA A 92 6.55 -3.26 12.94
CA ALA A 92 6.15 -4.08 11.80
C ALA A 92 6.61 -3.50 10.44
N ARG A 93 6.39 -2.20 10.21
CA ARG A 93 6.88 -1.53 8.99
C ARG A 93 8.40 -1.50 8.95
N LYS A 94 9.05 -1.16 10.06
CA LYS A 94 10.52 -1.12 10.14
C LYS A 94 11.12 -2.49 9.80
N HIS A 95 10.62 -3.57 10.37
CA HIS A 95 11.04 -4.94 10.08
C HIS A 95 10.84 -5.30 8.61
N ALA A 96 9.72 -4.89 7.99
CA ALA A 96 9.53 -5.10 6.54
C ALA A 96 10.63 -4.40 5.73
N SER A 97 10.90 -3.12 5.99
CA SER A 97 11.98 -2.40 5.31
C SER A 97 13.36 -3.04 5.54
N GLU A 98 13.65 -3.51 6.75
CA GLU A 98 14.91 -4.21 7.07
C GLU A 98 15.07 -5.55 6.36
N ASN A 99 13.96 -6.20 5.95
CA ASN A 99 13.98 -7.42 5.12
C ASN A 99 13.93 -7.12 3.61
N GLY A 100 14.02 -5.85 3.22
CA GLY A 100 14.08 -5.44 1.81
C GLY A 100 12.73 -5.19 1.16
N THR A 101 11.62 -5.25 1.90
CA THR A 101 10.30 -4.91 1.36
C THR A 101 10.23 -3.44 0.96
N GLY A 102 9.82 -3.16 -0.28
CA GLY A 102 9.47 -1.81 -0.73
C GLY A 102 8.17 -1.36 -0.08
N THR A 103 8.23 -0.41 0.86
CA THR A 103 7.04 0.00 1.64
C THR A 103 6.50 1.37 1.25
N ALA A 104 5.18 1.48 1.05
CA ALA A 104 4.46 2.75 1.00
C ALA A 104 3.25 2.74 1.94
N THR A 105 3.20 3.68 2.86
CA THR A 105 2.08 3.86 3.80
C THR A 105 1.24 5.06 3.40
N MET A 106 -0.08 4.91 3.44
CA MET A 106 -1.04 5.92 2.96
C MET A 106 -2.09 6.20 4.05
N PRO A 107 -1.69 6.87 5.16
CA PRO A 107 -2.57 7.11 6.28
C PRO A 107 -3.73 8.05 5.92
N GLY A 108 -4.95 7.66 6.27
CA GLY A 108 -6.15 8.47 6.05
C GLY A 108 -6.43 8.76 4.58
N ILE A 109 -5.92 7.93 3.67
CA ILE A 109 -6.11 8.13 2.23
C ILE A 109 -7.60 8.11 1.87
N THR A 110 -8.00 9.08 1.04
CA THR A 110 -9.38 9.20 0.55
C THR A 110 -9.43 9.08 -0.96
N ILE A 111 -10.61 8.85 -1.51
CA ILE A 111 -10.84 8.83 -2.96
C ILE A 111 -10.44 10.17 -3.59
N GLY A 112 -10.74 11.29 -2.93
CA GLY A 112 -10.30 12.62 -3.37
C GLY A 112 -8.78 12.70 -3.47
N MET A 113 -8.07 12.34 -2.39
CA MET A 113 -6.61 12.32 -2.38
C MET A 113 -6.01 11.39 -3.44
N MET A 114 -6.62 10.23 -3.70
CA MET A 114 -6.15 9.31 -4.73
C MET A 114 -6.38 9.86 -6.15
N LYS A 115 -7.41 10.70 -6.36
CA LYS A 115 -7.72 11.32 -7.66
C LYS A 115 -7.01 12.66 -7.90
N GLU A 116 -6.71 13.39 -6.83
CA GLU A 116 -6.21 14.77 -6.83
C GLU A 116 -4.74 14.90 -6.40
N GLY A 117 -4.27 14.03 -5.49
CA GLY A 117 -2.98 14.18 -4.81
C GLY A 117 -1.78 13.57 -5.55
N GLY A 118 -0.62 14.23 -5.41
CA GLY A 118 0.75 13.69 -5.34
C GLY A 118 1.37 12.92 -6.52
N LEU A 119 0.57 12.23 -7.33
CA LEU A 119 1.00 11.41 -8.47
C LEU A 119 1.09 12.23 -9.77
N ASN A 120 1.07 13.56 -9.65
CA ASN A 120 1.37 14.51 -10.75
C ASN A 120 2.84 14.96 -10.75
N ALA A 121 3.72 14.31 -9.98
CA ALA A 121 5.15 14.51 -10.13
C ALA A 121 5.54 14.00 -11.53
N ASP A 122 5.84 14.94 -12.42
CA ASP A 122 6.36 14.71 -13.77
C ASP A 122 7.76 14.07 -13.63
N TYR A 123 7.82 12.75 -13.46
CA TYR A 123 9.08 12.01 -13.28
C TYR A 123 9.97 12.02 -14.54
N GLU A 124 9.51 12.59 -15.66
CA GLU A 124 10.35 12.89 -16.85
C GLU A 124 11.15 14.20 -16.73
N LYS A 125 10.95 15.00 -15.68
CA LYS A 125 11.65 16.28 -15.45
C LYS A 125 12.74 16.25 -14.38
N ILE A 126 13.22 15.06 -13.97
CA ILE A 126 14.32 14.92 -13.01
C ILE A 126 15.44 14.08 -13.62
#